data_AF-A0A519MR01-F1
#
_entry.id   AF-A0A519MR01-F1
#
_cell.length_a   1.000
_cell.length_b   1.000
_cell.length_c   1.000
_cell.angle_alpha   90.00
_cell.angle_beta   90.00
_cell.angle_gamma   90.00
#
_symmetry.space_group_name_H-M   'P 1'
#
loop_
_entity.id
_entity.type
_entity.pdbx_description
1 polymer ?
#
loop_
_entity_poly.entity_id
_entity_poly.type
_entity_poly.pdbx_seq_one_letter_code
_entity_poly.pdbx_strand_id
1 'polypeptide(L)'
;MRYFVVFLFLTLSLPSFSQGDGESTKVSGIIINDGTLLPIANVNIINVNTVKGTVTDAMGKFSIEAKANDTLHLSSIGFQSIKVRVTNDWIKNRNITKIPLTERAYALEEIIITKYHLTGFLVIDSKLAPVNDNYRYSISGLPQGYEGGENSPSAFKKVISSVFNPADALHKLFGKKPTEMRRLREMKKDDTVRNALASKFDRETLGA
;
A
#
# COMPACT_ATOMS: atom_id res chain seq x y z
N MET A 1 -47.90 -71.49 11.56
CA MET A 1 -46.73 -70.65 11.92
C MET A 1 -45.62 -70.66 10.87
N ARG A 2 -45.20 -71.81 10.32
CA ARG A 2 -44.04 -71.90 9.39
C ARG A 2 -44.18 -71.11 8.08
N TYR A 3 -45.37 -71.04 7.48
CA TYR A 3 -45.62 -70.28 6.24
C TYR A 3 -45.85 -68.78 6.46
N PHE A 4 -46.18 -68.38 7.68
CA PHE A 4 -46.45 -66.98 8.03
C PHE A 4 -45.16 -66.14 8.01
N VAL A 5 -44.05 -66.73 8.43
CA VAL A 5 -42.72 -66.09 8.42
C VAL A 5 -42.23 -65.86 6.99
N VAL A 6 -42.51 -66.80 6.08
CA VAL A 6 -42.13 -66.69 4.66
C VAL A 6 -42.94 -65.58 3.96
N PHE A 7 -44.24 -65.49 4.25
CA PHE A 7 -45.10 -64.44 3.73
C PHE A 7 -44.67 -63.05 4.21
N LEU A 8 -44.30 -62.91 5.50
CA LEU A 8 -43.78 -61.66 6.06
C LEU A 8 -42.49 -61.20 5.36
N PHE A 9 -41.56 -62.13 5.10
CA PHE A 9 -40.31 -61.82 4.38
C PHE A 9 -40.55 -61.41 2.92
N LEU A 10 -41.57 -61.97 2.26
CA LEU A 10 -41.94 -61.62 0.89
C LEU A 10 -42.52 -60.20 0.80
N THR A 11 -43.25 -59.75 1.83
CA THR A 11 -43.77 -58.37 1.87
C THR A 11 -42.71 -57.32 2.18
N LEU A 12 -41.62 -57.71 2.85
CA LEU A 12 -40.50 -56.81 3.16
C LEU A 12 -39.56 -56.57 1.97
N SER A 13 -39.61 -57.41 0.93
CA SER A 13 -38.75 -57.28 -0.25
C SER A 13 -39.31 -56.38 -1.35
N LEU A 14 -40.41 -55.67 -1.09
CA LEU A 14 -40.94 -54.74 -2.08
C LEU A 14 -39.96 -53.57 -2.28
N PRO A 15 -39.51 -53.29 -3.51
CA PRO A 15 -38.63 -52.16 -3.77
C PRO A 15 -39.32 -50.85 -3.38
N SER A 16 -38.71 -50.12 -2.46
CA SER A 16 -39.13 -48.76 -2.13
C SER A 16 -38.68 -47.80 -3.23
N PHE A 17 -39.63 -47.21 -3.94
CA PHE A 17 -39.34 -46.11 -4.86
C PHE A 17 -39.18 -44.81 -4.06
N SER A 18 -37.94 -44.32 -4.00
CA SER A 18 -37.68 -42.95 -3.54
C SER A 18 -38.09 -41.98 -4.65
N GLN A 19 -39.09 -41.14 -4.39
CA GLN A 19 -39.41 -40.01 -5.26
C GLN A 19 -38.36 -38.91 -5.01
N GLY A 20 -37.35 -38.85 -5.88
CA GLY A 20 -36.40 -37.74 -5.88
C GLY A 20 -37.11 -36.43 -6.20
N ASP A 21 -36.80 -35.38 -5.44
CA ASP A 21 -37.40 -34.05 -5.53
C ASP A 21 -37.36 -33.48 -6.95
N GLY A 22 -38.42 -33.66 -7.74
CA GLY A 22 -38.69 -33.01 -9.04
C GLY A 22 -37.58 -33.16 -10.10
N GLU A 23 -37.92 -33.67 -11.28
CA GLU A 23 -36.98 -33.87 -12.39
C GLU A 23 -36.19 -32.59 -12.72
N SER A 24 -34.95 -32.49 -12.22
CA SER A 24 -34.05 -31.38 -12.50
C SER A 24 -33.40 -31.62 -13.85
N THR A 25 -33.78 -30.81 -14.84
CA THR A 25 -33.25 -30.92 -16.20
C THR A 25 -31.95 -30.13 -16.36
N LYS A 26 -31.03 -30.60 -17.21
CA LYS A 26 -29.84 -29.84 -17.59
C LYS A 26 -30.22 -28.72 -18.56
N VAL A 27 -30.00 -27.49 -18.14
CA VAL A 27 -30.17 -26.29 -18.95
C VAL A 27 -28.80 -25.84 -19.44
N SER A 28 -28.69 -25.55 -20.73
CA SER A 28 -27.44 -25.11 -21.37
C SER A 28 -27.63 -23.77 -22.09
N GLY A 29 -26.55 -22.99 -22.15
CA GLY A 29 -26.56 -21.67 -22.80
C GLY A 29 -25.15 -21.19 -23.12
N ILE A 30 -25.06 -20.09 -23.86
CA ILE A 30 -23.82 -19.35 -24.13
C ILE A 30 -23.98 -17.94 -23.58
N ILE A 31 -22.96 -17.47 -22.86
CA ILE A 31 -22.88 -16.09 -22.40
C ILE A 31 -22.03 -15.29 -23.38
N ILE A 32 -22.58 -14.17 -23.83
CA ILE A 32 -21.94 -13.25 -24.77
C ILE A 32 -21.88 -11.86 -24.17
N ASN A 33 -20.93 -11.08 -24.65
CA ASN A 33 -20.87 -9.65 -24.39
C ASN A 33 -21.92 -8.92 -25.24
N ASP A 34 -22.70 -8.04 -24.61
CA ASP A 34 -23.75 -7.28 -25.28
C ASP A 34 -23.19 -6.30 -26.35
N GLY A 35 -22.03 -5.70 -26.08
CA GLY A 35 -21.40 -4.73 -26.99
C GLY A 35 -20.57 -5.38 -28.10
N THR A 36 -19.74 -6.37 -27.77
CA THR A 36 -18.81 -7.00 -28.74
C THR A 36 -19.35 -8.28 -29.37
N LEU A 37 -20.42 -8.85 -28.84
CA LEU A 37 -21.00 -10.16 -29.24
C LEU A 37 -20.03 -11.34 -29.10
N LEU A 38 -18.90 -11.14 -28.42
CA LEU A 38 -17.91 -12.18 -28.16
C LEU A 38 -18.32 -13.04 -26.95
N PRO A 39 -17.95 -14.33 -26.92
CA PRO A 39 -18.22 -15.19 -25.78
C PRO A 39 -17.44 -14.76 -24.53
N ILE A 40 -18.04 -14.91 -23.36
CA ILE A 40 -17.42 -14.56 -22.07
C ILE A 40 -17.13 -15.83 -21.26
N ALA A 41 -15.84 -16.09 -21.02
CA ALA A 41 -15.38 -17.18 -20.17
C ALA A 41 -15.41 -16.82 -18.68
N ASN A 42 -15.37 -17.84 -17.81
CA ASN A 42 -15.27 -17.69 -16.35
C ASN A 42 -16.41 -16.88 -15.69
N VAL A 43 -17.61 -16.92 -16.25
CA VAL A 43 -18.79 -16.31 -15.65
C VAL A 43 -19.37 -17.24 -14.61
N ASN A 44 -19.61 -16.74 -13.39
CA ASN A 44 -20.24 -17.48 -12.31
C ASN A 44 -21.75 -17.51 -12.51
N ILE A 45 -22.31 -18.72 -12.59
CA ILE A 45 -23.74 -18.95 -12.74
C ILE A 45 -24.23 -19.72 -11.52
N ILE A 46 -25.16 -19.15 -10.77
CA ILE A 46 -25.70 -19.75 -9.56
C ILE A 46 -27.22 -19.85 -9.70
N ASN A 47 -27.77 -21.04 -9.54
CA ASN A 47 -29.19 -21.21 -9.36
C ASN A 47 -29.55 -20.77 -7.93
N VAL A 48 -30.30 -19.67 -7.80
CA VAL A 48 -30.65 -19.06 -6.52
C VAL A 48 -31.57 -19.99 -5.71
N ASN A 49 -32.39 -20.80 -6.37
CA ASN A 49 -33.35 -21.69 -5.72
C ASN A 49 -32.71 -22.96 -5.17
N THR A 50 -31.77 -23.56 -5.91
CA THR A 50 -31.12 -24.84 -5.53
C THR A 50 -29.72 -24.67 -4.96
N VAL A 51 -29.16 -23.46 -4.98
CA VAL A 51 -27.80 -23.11 -4.54
C VAL A 51 -26.71 -23.93 -5.25
N LYS A 52 -27.03 -24.50 -6.41
CA LYS A 52 -26.06 -25.15 -7.31
C LYS A 52 -25.45 -24.11 -8.22
N GLY A 53 -24.13 -24.21 -8.44
CA GLY A 53 -23.38 -23.29 -9.29
C GLY A 53 -22.60 -24.00 -10.38
N THR A 54 -22.30 -23.27 -11.45
CA THR A 54 -21.39 -23.68 -12.52
C THR A 54 -20.65 -22.45 -13.05
N VAL A 55 -19.66 -22.67 -13.92
CA VAL A 55 -18.85 -21.63 -14.54
C VAL A 55 -18.84 -21.83 -16.06
N THR A 56 -18.78 -20.74 -16.84
CA THR A 56 -18.66 -20.86 -18.30
C THR A 56 -17.27 -21.34 -18.74
N ASP A 57 -17.25 -22.11 -19.83
CA ASP A 57 -16.02 -22.54 -20.51
C ASP A 57 -15.37 -21.41 -21.34
N ALA A 58 -14.27 -21.72 -22.03
CA ALA A 58 -13.55 -20.79 -22.90
C ALA A 58 -14.39 -20.27 -24.08
N MET A 59 -15.44 -20.98 -24.48
CA MET A 59 -16.39 -20.57 -25.52
C MET A 59 -17.63 -19.87 -24.94
N GLY A 60 -17.63 -19.56 -23.63
CA GLY A 60 -18.76 -18.96 -22.93
C GLY A 60 -19.95 -19.89 -22.71
N LYS A 61 -19.81 -21.20 -22.97
CA LYS A 61 -20.88 -22.20 -22.78
C LYS A 61 -20.96 -22.61 -21.32
N PHE A 62 -22.16 -22.90 -20.85
CA PHE A 62 -22.39 -23.51 -19.55
C PHE A 62 -23.49 -24.57 -19.61
N SER A 63 -23.49 -25.44 -18.61
CA SER A 63 -24.57 -26.39 -18.34
C SER A 63 -24.81 -26.48 -16.84
N ILE A 64 -26.06 -26.35 -16.41
CA ILE A 64 -26.46 -26.37 -15.00
C ILE A 64 -27.79 -27.13 -14.84
N GLU A 65 -27.95 -27.84 -13.73
CA GLU A 65 -29.23 -28.46 -13.37
C GLU A 65 -30.19 -27.40 -12.81
N ALA A 66 -31.35 -27.25 -13.44
CA ALA A 66 -32.37 -26.31 -13.01
C ALA A 66 -33.78 -26.82 -13.35
N LYS A 67 -34.77 -26.35 -12.59
CA LYS A 67 -36.20 -26.59 -12.82
C LYS A 67 -36.84 -25.42 -13.53
N ALA A 68 -38.01 -25.64 -14.12
CA ALA A 68 -38.82 -24.55 -14.65
C ALA A 68 -39.14 -23.53 -13.56
N ASN A 69 -39.06 -22.24 -13.89
CA ASN A 69 -39.21 -21.10 -12.99
C ASN A 69 -38.08 -20.86 -11.97
N ASP A 70 -37.01 -21.65 -11.99
CA ASP A 70 -35.80 -21.31 -11.21
C ASP A 70 -35.17 -20.01 -11.72
N THR A 71 -34.46 -19.31 -10.84
CA THR A 71 -33.73 -18.10 -11.18
C THR A 71 -32.23 -18.36 -11.18
N LEU A 72 -31.60 -18.13 -12.33
CA LEU A 72 -30.15 -18.15 -12.48
C LEU A 72 -29.60 -16.74 -12.27
N HIS A 73 -28.67 -16.61 -11.33
CA HIS A 73 -27.90 -15.39 -11.13
C HIS A 73 -26.57 -15.52 -11.85
N LEU A 74 -26.30 -14.60 -12.77
CA LEU A 74 -25.08 -14.57 -13.56
C LEU A 74 -24.23 -13.38 -13.12
N SER A 75 -22.97 -13.63 -12.79
CA SER A 75 -22.03 -12.62 -12.30
C SER A 75 -20.64 -12.83 -12.88
N SER A 76 -19.99 -11.73 -13.26
CA SER A 76 -18.61 -11.72 -13.76
C SER A 76 -17.95 -10.39 -13.43
N ILE A 77 -16.63 -10.40 -13.30
CA ILE A 77 -15.83 -9.19 -13.02
C ILE A 77 -15.89 -8.29 -14.26
N GLY A 78 -16.19 -7.00 -14.06
CA GLY A 78 -16.32 -6.03 -15.15
C GLY A 78 -17.65 -6.07 -15.91
N PHE A 79 -18.61 -6.90 -15.48
CA PHE A 79 -19.94 -6.98 -16.09
C PHE A 79 -21.05 -6.70 -15.07
N GLN A 80 -22.18 -6.17 -15.56
CA GLN A 80 -23.39 -6.04 -14.77
C GLN A 80 -23.97 -7.42 -14.51
N SER A 81 -24.17 -7.76 -13.23
CA SER A 81 -24.80 -9.02 -12.85
C SER A 81 -26.29 -8.98 -13.16
N ILE A 82 -26.82 -10.08 -13.68
CA ILE A 82 -28.24 -10.21 -14.07
C ILE A 82 -28.87 -11.45 -13.42
N LYS A 83 -30.21 -11.48 -13.40
CA LYS A 83 -30.99 -12.63 -12.97
C LYS A 83 -31.89 -13.06 -14.13
N VAL A 84 -31.79 -14.32 -14.53
CA VAL A 84 -32.54 -14.88 -15.65
C VAL A 84 -33.39 -16.03 -15.14
N ARG A 85 -34.69 -16.00 -15.45
CA ARG A 85 -35.61 -17.08 -15.08
C ARG A 85 -35.58 -18.18 -16.12
N VAL A 86 -35.49 -19.43 -15.68
CA VAL A 86 -35.57 -20.61 -16.53
C VAL A 86 -37.00 -20.80 -16.99
N THR A 87 -37.24 -20.70 -18.30
CA THR A 87 -38.57 -20.89 -18.91
C THR A 87 -38.76 -22.36 -19.32
N ASN A 88 -40.02 -22.80 -19.38
CA ASN A 88 -40.35 -24.13 -19.89
C ASN A 88 -39.83 -24.36 -21.31
N ASP A 89 -39.85 -23.32 -22.14
CA ASP A 89 -39.36 -23.40 -23.52
C ASP A 89 -37.85 -23.58 -23.58
N TRP A 90 -37.09 -23.01 -22.65
CA TRP A 90 -35.65 -23.21 -22.58
C TRP A 90 -35.30 -24.64 -22.17
N ILE A 91 -36.11 -25.27 -21.31
CA ILE A 91 -35.92 -26.68 -20.94
C ILE A 91 -36.29 -27.62 -22.11
N LYS A 92 -37.39 -27.31 -22.82
CA LYS A 92 -37.90 -28.14 -23.93
C LYS A 92 -37.06 -27.99 -25.19
N ASN A 93 -36.68 -26.76 -25.53
CA ASN A 93 -35.84 -26.48 -26.68
C ASN A 93 -34.39 -26.73 -26.29
N ARG A 94 -33.82 -27.83 -26.78
CA ARG A 94 -32.38 -28.14 -26.64
C ARG A 94 -31.47 -27.18 -27.41
N ASN A 95 -32.00 -26.06 -27.91
CA ASN A 95 -31.21 -25.03 -28.57
C ASN A 95 -30.45 -24.22 -27.53
N ILE A 96 -29.24 -23.81 -27.91
CA ILE A 96 -28.35 -23.07 -27.04
C ILE A 96 -28.82 -21.62 -26.96
N THR A 97 -29.43 -21.25 -25.83
CA THR A 97 -29.85 -19.87 -25.55
C THR A 97 -28.63 -18.98 -25.38
N LYS A 98 -28.62 -17.83 -26.07
CA LYS A 98 -27.59 -16.80 -25.91
C LYS A 98 -28.05 -15.79 -24.88
N ILE A 99 -27.20 -15.49 -23.91
CA ILE A 99 -27.49 -14.54 -22.82
C ILE A 99 -26.46 -13.41 -22.90
N PRO A 100 -26.86 -12.17 -23.24
CA PRO A 100 -25.96 -11.03 -23.25
C PRO A 100 -25.71 -10.51 -21.84
N LEU A 101 -24.44 -10.18 -21.54
CA LEU A 101 -24.02 -9.42 -20.36
C LEU A 101 -23.49 -8.06 -20.80
N THR A 102 -23.98 -7.01 -20.16
CA THR A 102 -23.52 -5.64 -20.37
C THR A 102 -22.28 -5.37 -19.54
N GLU A 103 -21.26 -4.77 -20.14
CA GLU A 103 -20.06 -4.32 -19.42
C GLU A 103 -20.41 -3.24 -18.41
N ARG A 104 -19.83 -3.34 -17.21
CA ARG A 104 -19.94 -2.34 -16.15
C ARG A 104 -18.55 -1.85 -15.80
N ALA A 105 -18.25 -0.63 -16.22
CA ALA A 105 -17.06 0.09 -15.77
C ALA A 105 -17.23 0.50 -14.30
N TYR A 106 -16.35 0.03 -13.44
CA TYR A 106 -16.21 0.54 -12.08
C TYR A 106 -15.17 1.67 -12.10
N ALA A 107 -15.59 2.89 -11.80
CA ALA A 107 -14.64 3.94 -11.45
C ALA A 107 -14.13 3.64 -10.03
N LEU A 108 -12.87 3.26 -9.91
CA LEU A 108 -12.22 3.11 -8.61
C LEU A 108 -11.91 4.49 -8.05
N GLU A 109 -12.09 4.65 -6.74
CA GLU A 109 -11.67 5.86 -6.05
C GLU A 109 -10.13 5.89 -5.96
N GLU A 110 -9.56 7.09 -6.12
CA GLU A 110 -8.12 7.29 -5.93
C GLU A 110 -7.76 7.10 -4.46
N ILE A 111 -6.78 6.23 -4.17
CA ILE A 111 -6.24 6.08 -2.83
C ILE A 111 -4.96 6.90 -2.68
N ILE A 112 -5.01 7.93 -1.84
CA ILE A 112 -3.84 8.76 -1.53
C ILE A 112 -3.03 8.04 -0.42
N ILE A 113 -1.93 7.42 -0.81
CA ILE A 113 -1.00 6.79 0.15
C ILE A 113 -0.09 7.88 0.72
N THR A 114 -0.32 8.26 1.98
CA THR A 114 0.56 9.20 2.70
C THR A 114 1.63 8.44 3.47
N LYS A 115 2.85 9.00 3.52
CA LYS A 115 3.97 8.40 4.29
C LYS A 115 3.63 8.29 5.79
N TYR A 116 2.81 9.20 6.29
CA TYR A 116 2.39 9.25 7.69
C TYR A 116 0.88 9.46 7.77
N HIS A 117 0.21 8.62 8.55
CA HIS A 117 -1.17 8.82 8.93
C HIS A 117 -1.20 9.68 10.20
N LEU A 118 -1.31 11.00 10.02
CA LEU A 118 -1.41 11.94 11.14
C LEU A 118 -2.78 11.79 11.81
N THR A 119 -2.78 11.53 13.11
CA THR A 119 -4.00 11.36 13.92
C THR A 119 -4.67 12.69 14.26
N GLY A 120 -3.97 13.82 14.08
CA GLY A 120 -4.41 15.16 14.45
C GLY A 120 -4.07 15.53 15.89
N PHE A 121 -3.58 14.58 16.69
CA PHE A 121 -3.09 14.84 18.04
C PHE A 121 -1.58 15.03 18.01
N LEU A 122 -1.13 16.28 18.21
CA LEU A 122 0.28 16.66 18.14
C LEU A 122 1.19 15.78 19.02
N VAL A 123 0.71 15.37 20.20
CA VAL A 123 1.47 14.52 21.14
C VAL A 123 1.77 13.13 20.57
N ILE A 124 0.86 12.59 19.76
CA ILE A 124 1.00 11.27 19.13
C ILE A 124 1.80 11.42 17.83
N ASP A 125 1.44 12.40 17.02
CA ASP A 125 2.02 12.61 15.69
C ASP A 125 3.49 13.05 15.74
N SER A 126 3.87 13.84 16.75
CA SER A 126 5.28 14.25 16.94
C SER A 126 6.23 13.09 17.20
N LYS A 127 5.73 11.95 17.70
CA LYS A 127 6.55 10.73 17.90
C LYS A 127 6.84 9.99 16.61
N LEU A 128 5.99 10.17 15.59
CA LEU A 128 6.17 9.58 14.26
C LEU A 128 7.08 10.44 13.37
N ALA A 129 7.39 11.67 13.80
CA ALA A 129 8.27 12.56 13.07
C ALA A 129 9.70 11.98 13.01
N PRO A 130 10.33 11.96 11.81
CA PRO A 130 11.70 11.48 11.70
C PRO A 130 12.64 12.44 12.43
N VAL A 131 13.34 11.93 13.45
CA VAL A 131 14.42 12.66 14.13
C VAL A 131 15.68 12.49 13.29
N ASN A 132 16.23 13.59 12.76
CA ASN A 132 17.44 13.58 11.97
C ASN A 132 18.67 13.74 12.89
N ASP A 133 19.28 12.64 13.30
CA ASP A 133 20.44 12.65 14.23
C ASP A 133 21.79 13.01 13.56
N ASN A 134 21.78 13.40 12.28
CA ASN A 134 23.00 13.68 11.51
C ASN A 134 23.65 15.03 11.84
N TYR A 135 23.93 15.28 13.11
CA TYR A 135 24.65 16.48 13.57
C TYR A 135 26.16 16.23 13.74
N ARG A 136 26.62 14.97 13.65
CA ARG A 136 28.00 14.56 13.96
C ARG A 136 28.84 14.43 12.69
N TYR A 137 29.89 15.24 12.59
CA TYR A 137 30.90 15.14 11.55
C TYR A 137 32.13 14.41 12.10
N SER A 138 32.64 13.41 11.39
CA SER A 138 33.93 12.79 11.69
C SER A 138 35.05 13.62 11.07
N ILE A 139 35.96 14.14 11.90
CA ILE A 139 37.18 14.80 11.41
C ILE A 139 38.29 13.74 11.40
N SER A 140 38.91 13.51 10.24
CA SER A 140 40.00 12.54 10.09
C SER A 140 41.12 12.79 11.10
N GLY A 141 41.50 11.74 11.84
CA GLY A 141 42.56 11.79 12.85
C GLY A 141 42.10 12.08 14.28
N LEU A 142 40.80 12.36 14.52
CA LEU A 142 40.25 12.50 15.86
C LEU A 142 39.39 11.28 16.23
N PRO A 143 39.54 10.72 17.46
CA PRO A 143 38.81 9.52 17.89
C PRO A 143 37.33 9.80 18.26
N GLN A 144 36.87 11.06 18.20
CA GLN A 144 35.50 11.43 18.56
C GLN A 144 34.85 12.29 17.46
N GLY A 145 33.57 12.02 17.17
CA GLY A 145 32.78 12.79 16.21
C GLY A 145 32.34 14.15 16.76
N TYR A 146 32.47 15.19 15.94
CA TYR A 146 32.20 16.58 16.29
C TYR A 146 30.77 16.99 15.90
N GLU A 147 29.96 17.39 16.88
CA GLU A 147 28.63 17.97 16.64
C GLU A 147 28.74 19.44 16.19
N GLY A 148 28.33 19.74 14.96
CA GLY A 148 28.32 21.09 14.41
C GLY A 148 26.89 21.59 14.18
N GLY A 149 26.61 22.84 14.57
CA GLY A 149 25.32 23.51 14.31
C GLY A 149 24.61 24.01 15.57
N GLU A 150 23.92 25.14 15.41
CA GLU A 150 23.15 25.83 16.48
C GLU A 150 21.95 25.01 16.98
N ASN A 151 21.49 24.04 16.18
CA ASN A 151 20.32 23.20 16.47
C ASN A 151 20.66 21.84 17.10
N SER A 152 21.90 21.64 17.56
CA SER A 152 22.25 20.40 18.28
C SER A 152 21.77 20.45 19.73
N PRO A 153 21.17 19.37 20.28
CA PRO A 153 20.68 19.34 21.68
C PRO A 153 21.75 19.66 22.73
N SER A 154 23.02 19.48 22.37
CA SER A 154 24.23 19.66 23.17
C SER A 154 24.93 21.01 22.93
N ALA A 155 24.43 21.88 22.03
CA ALA A 155 25.03 23.16 21.69
C ALA A 155 25.23 24.06 22.93
N PHE A 156 24.21 24.13 23.78
CA PHE A 156 24.25 24.89 25.03
C PHE A 156 25.31 24.35 26.00
N LYS A 157 25.44 23.02 26.11
CA LYS A 157 26.45 22.35 26.94
C LYS A 157 27.87 22.66 26.47
N LYS A 158 28.11 22.77 25.16
CA LYS A 158 29.43 23.13 24.60
C LYS A 158 29.82 24.58 24.90
N VAL A 159 28.90 25.53 24.72
CA VAL A 159 29.14 26.95 25.03
C VAL A 159 29.45 27.11 26.51
N ILE A 160 28.66 26.50 27.39
CA ILE A 160 28.92 26.45 28.83
C ILE A 160 30.29 25.78 29.09
N SER A 161 30.57 24.60 28.56
CA SER A 161 31.85 23.92 28.85
C SER A 161 33.10 24.68 28.39
N SER A 162 33.01 25.49 27.33
CA SER A 162 34.13 26.34 26.87
C SER A 162 34.30 27.60 27.69
N VAL A 163 33.23 28.10 28.32
CA VAL A 163 33.27 29.20 29.30
C VAL A 163 33.72 28.71 30.68
N PHE A 164 33.31 27.51 31.08
CA PHE A 164 33.58 26.93 32.40
C PHE A 164 34.80 26.01 32.44
N ASN A 165 35.56 25.82 31.36
CA ASN A 165 36.89 25.23 31.46
C ASN A 165 37.82 26.27 32.11
N PRO A 166 38.13 26.12 33.41
CA PRO A 166 38.73 27.20 34.18
C PRO A 166 40.13 27.53 33.66
N ALA A 167 40.86 26.56 33.11
CA ALA A 167 42.18 26.77 32.54
C ALA A 167 42.17 27.65 31.29
N ASP A 168 41.19 27.44 30.39
CA ASP A 168 41.08 28.20 29.13
C ASP A 168 40.53 29.62 29.38
N ALA A 169 39.64 29.75 30.38
CA ALA A 169 39.19 31.04 30.89
C ALA A 169 40.34 31.83 31.55
N LEU A 170 41.13 31.20 32.43
CA LEU A 170 42.33 31.80 33.04
C LEU A 170 43.37 32.20 31.98
N HIS A 171 43.60 31.37 30.97
CA HIS A 171 44.54 31.70 29.89
C HIS A 171 44.03 32.87 29.03
N LYS A 172 42.73 32.99 28.76
CA LYS A 172 42.17 34.14 28.02
C LYS A 172 42.12 35.43 28.84
N LEU A 173 41.92 35.31 30.16
CA LEU A 173 41.88 36.46 31.08
C LEU A 173 43.28 36.97 31.45
N PHE A 174 44.27 36.08 31.58
CA PHE A 174 45.62 36.43 32.08
C PHE A 174 46.76 36.15 31.08
N GLY A 175 46.48 35.53 29.94
CA GLY A 175 47.48 35.22 28.93
C GLY A 175 47.89 36.45 28.12
N LYS A 176 49.17 36.83 28.22
CA LYS A 176 50.11 37.49 27.27
C LYS A 176 49.63 38.53 26.23
N LYS A 177 48.40 39.05 26.32
CA LYS A 177 47.89 40.20 25.55
C LYS A 177 48.82 41.43 25.62
N PRO A 178 49.47 41.76 26.77
CA PRO A 178 50.39 42.89 26.82
C PRO A 178 51.63 42.70 25.94
N THR A 179 52.21 41.49 25.92
CA THR A 179 53.38 41.15 25.09
C THR A 179 53.06 41.11 23.60
N GLU A 180 51.88 40.62 23.22
CA GLU A 180 51.42 40.63 21.83
C GLU A 180 51.12 42.04 21.34
N MET A 181 50.45 42.86 22.15
CA MET A 181 50.22 44.28 21.83
C MET A 181 51.52 45.08 21.75
N ARG A 182 52.53 44.71 22.54
CA ARG A 182 53.87 45.29 22.44
C ARG A 182 54.55 44.92 21.13
N ARG A 183 54.56 43.63 20.77
CA ARG A 183 55.10 43.14 19.48
C ARG A 183 54.37 43.73 18.28
N LEU A 184 53.04 43.84 18.33
CA LEU A 184 52.26 44.47 17.26
C LEU A 184 52.62 45.95 17.09
N ARG A 185 52.82 46.68 18.19
CA ARG A 185 53.28 48.07 18.15
C ARG A 185 54.70 48.18 17.60
N GLU A 186 55.60 47.25 17.95
CA GLU A 186 56.95 47.17 17.39
C GLU A 186 56.90 46.91 15.87
N MET A 187 56.09 45.95 15.41
CA MET A 187 55.91 45.65 13.97
C MET A 187 55.26 46.79 13.19
N LYS A 188 54.37 47.59 13.82
CA LYS A 188 53.79 48.79 13.19
C LYS A 188 54.77 49.96 13.08
N LYS A 189 55.81 49.99 13.90
CA LYS A 189 56.88 51.00 13.84
C LYS A 189 57.95 50.67 12.81
N ASP A 190 58.06 49.41 12.42
CA ASP A 190 58.98 48.99 11.37
C ASP A 190 58.43 49.44 10.01
N ASP A 191 59.09 50.43 9.42
CA ASP A 191 58.68 51.04 8.15
C ASP A 191 58.71 50.02 7.00
N THR A 192 59.54 48.98 7.08
CA THR A 192 59.59 47.90 6.07
C THR A 192 58.28 47.10 6.06
N VAL A 193 57.79 46.74 7.24
CA VAL A 193 56.54 45.99 7.42
C VAL A 193 55.34 46.89 7.15
N ARG A 194 55.38 48.15 7.60
CA ARG A 194 54.33 49.14 7.35
C ARG A 194 54.14 49.38 5.85
N ASN A 195 55.23 49.51 5.09
CA ASN A 195 55.17 49.71 3.64
C ASN A 195 54.74 48.44 2.90
N ALA A 196 55.17 47.24 3.35
CA ALA A 196 54.71 45.97 2.80
C ALA A 196 53.22 45.68 3.08
N LEU A 197 52.68 46.19 4.19
CA LEU A 197 51.26 46.12 4.51
C LEU A 197 50.46 47.16 3.71
N ALA A 198 50.98 48.38 3.58
CA ALA A 198 50.36 49.43 2.78
C ALA A 198 50.22 48.99 1.31
N SER A 199 51.25 48.36 0.74
CA SER A 199 51.18 47.87 -0.65
C SER A 199 50.21 46.70 -0.85
N LYS A 200 50.05 45.80 0.13
CA LYS A 200 49.11 44.65 0.03
C LYS A 200 47.65 45.03 0.20
N PHE A 201 47.36 46.12 0.92
CA PHE A 201 45.99 46.57 1.19
C PHE A 201 45.64 47.88 0.46
N ASP A 202 46.50 48.30 -0.48
CA ASP A 202 46.25 49.45 -1.32
C ASP A 202 45.09 49.13 -2.28
N ARG A 203 44.11 50.03 -2.32
CA ARG A 203 42.83 49.84 -3.00
C ARG A 203 42.98 49.62 -4.52
N GLU A 204 44.11 50.02 -5.08
CA GLU A 204 44.50 49.86 -6.50
C GLU A 204 44.85 48.40 -6.85
N THR A 205 45.35 47.59 -5.90
CA THR A 205 45.78 46.20 -6.17
C THR A 205 44.66 45.16 -6.04
N LEU A 206 43.59 45.49 -5.30
CA LEU A 206 42.41 44.63 -5.14
C LEU A 206 41.40 44.77 -6.30
N GLY A 207 41.65 45.67 -7.25
CA GLY A 207 40.83 45.90 -8.43
C GLY A 207 41.41 45.36 -9.74
N ALA A 208 42.51 44.59 -9.69
CA ALA A 208 43.16 43.97 -10.85
C ALA A 208 42.94 42.46 -10.89
#